data_AF-A0A9X2C916-F1
#
_entry.id   AF-A0A9X2C916-F1
#
_cell.length_a   1.000
_cell.length_b   1.000
_cell.length_c   1.000
_cell.angle_alpha   90.00
_cell.angle_beta   90.00
_cell.angle_gamma   90.00
#
_symmetry.space_group_name_H-M   'P 1'
#
loop_
_entity.id
_entity.type
_entity.pdbx_description
1 polymer ?
#
loop_
_entity_poly.entity_id
_entity_poly.type
_entity_poly.pdbx_seq_one_letter_code
_entity_poly.pdbx_strand_id
1 'polypeptide(L)'
;MPLRWPWGAKSLGNTASGDGWTYRGRGLSQVTGRANYKRCGDGLGVDLISQPELLEQPRYAVLSAACFFYVNGLNSLADAGAIQDIGSIINTGKPGRRPKGAEDRRALYESALKVLA
;
A
#
# COMPACT_ATOMS: atom_id res chain seq x y z
N MET A 1 17.41 -6.42 -18.37
CA MET A 1 17.79 -7.16 -17.15
C MET A 1 16.58 -7.94 -16.66
N PRO A 2 16.60 -9.29 -16.60
CA PRO A 2 15.46 -10.06 -16.11
C PRO A 2 15.45 -10.04 -14.57
N LEU A 3 14.25 -9.93 -13.99
CA LEU A 3 14.03 -9.89 -12.54
C LEU A 3 14.46 -11.22 -11.89
N ARG A 4 15.45 -11.13 -11.01
CA ARG A 4 15.96 -12.17 -10.11
C ARG A 4 14.88 -12.50 -9.07
N TRP A 5 13.94 -13.41 -9.41
CA TRP A 5 13.25 -14.39 -8.54
C TRP A 5 11.80 -14.69 -9.03
N PRO A 6 11.47 -15.92 -9.48
CA PRO A 6 10.15 -16.27 -10.06
C PRO A 6 8.96 -16.08 -9.12
N TRP A 7 9.18 -16.23 -7.81
CA TRP A 7 8.11 -16.19 -6.81
C TRP A 7 7.53 -14.79 -6.63
N GLY A 8 8.36 -13.75 -6.76
CA GLY A 8 7.92 -12.36 -6.63
C GLY A 8 7.04 -11.92 -7.81
N ALA A 9 7.37 -12.34 -9.03
CA ALA A 9 6.54 -12.03 -10.20
C ALA A 9 5.16 -12.71 -10.11
N LYS A 10 5.13 -13.99 -9.69
CA LYS A 10 3.89 -14.75 -9.56
C LYS A 10 2.96 -14.21 -8.47
N SER A 11 3.47 -13.85 -7.30
CA SER A 11 2.64 -13.27 -6.22
C SER A 11 2.13 -11.88 -6.55
N LEU A 12 2.86 -11.12 -7.36
CA LEU A 12 2.47 -9.80 -7.86
C LEU A 12 1.52 -9.86 -9.07
N GLY A 13 1.22 -11.06 -9.57
CA GLY A 13 0.36 -11.26 -10.74
C GLY A 13 0.97 -10.77 -12.05
N ASN A 14 2.29 -10.56 -12.10
CA ASN A 14 2.99 -10.14 -13.32
C ASN A 14 3.17 -11.36 -14.23
N THR A 15 2.39 -11.44 -15.30
CA THR A 15 2.35 -12.60 -16.21
C THR A 15 2.83 -12.27 -17.62
N ALA A 16 2.82 -11.00 -18.01
CA ALA A 16 3.28 -10.56 -19.33
C ALA A 16 4.67 -9.91 -19.25
N SER A 17 5.43 -10.00 -20.35
CA SER A 17 6.66 -9.22 -20.50
C SER A 17 6.34 -7.73 -20.36
N GLY A 18 7.14 -7.00 -19.58
CA GLY A 18 6.93 -5.58 -19.29
C GLY A 18 6.09 -5.28 -18.04
N ASP A 19 5.37 -6.25 -17.48
CA ASP A 19 4.51 -6.03 -16.30
C ASP A 19 5.28 -5.44 -15.10
N GLY A 20 6.54 -5.85 -14.90
CA GLY A 20 7.37 -5.31 -13.83
C GLY A 20 7.59 -3.80 -13.94
N TRP A 21 7.71 -3.26 -15.16
CA TRP A 21 7.88 -1.83 -15.38
C TRP A 21 6.54 -1.09 -15.40
N THR A 22 5.53 -1.68 -16.05
CA THR A 22 4.17 -1.12 -16.15
C THR A 22 3.54 -0.97 -14.78
N TYR A 23 3.65 -2.00 -13.93
CA TYR A 23 3.07 -2.06 -12.58
C TYR A 23 4.13 -1.92 -11.47
N ARG A 24 5.13 -1.07 -11.70
CA ARG A 24 6.11 -0.65 -10.67
C ARG A 24 5.42 0.05 -9.48
N GLY A 25 6.14 0.21 -8.37
CA GLY A 25 5.62 0.86 -7.17
C GLY A 25 5.21 2.31 -7.38
N ARG A 26 3.96 2.66 -7.05
CA ARG A 26 3.41 4.04 -7.12
C ARG A 26 2.53 4.38 -5.92
N GLY A 27 2.22 5.67 -5.79
CA GLY A 27 1.36 6.21 -4.73
C GLY A 27 2.01 6.19 -3.35
N LEU A 28 1.25 6.64 -2.34
CA LEU A 28 1.76 6.83 -0.98
C LEU A 28 2.10 5.51 -0.26
N SER A 29 1.43 4.42 -0.62
CA SER A 29 1.63 3.09 -0.04
C SER A 29 2.36 2.10 -0.97
N GLN A 30 3.00 2.59 -2.04
CA GLN A 30 3.81 1.77 -2.96
C GLN A 30 3.06 0.55 -3.55
N VAL A 31 1.89 0.79 -4.15
CA VAL A 31 1.14 -0.25 -4.86
C VAL A 31 2.01 -0.80 -5.99
N THR A 32 2.30 -2.09 -5.96
CA THR A 32 3.27 -2.77 -6.85
C THR A 32 2.67 -4.07 -7.36
N GLY A 33 2.81 -4.37 -8.66
CA GLY A 33 2.36 -5.61 -9.28
C GLY A 33 0.95 -5.57 -9.84
N ARG A 34 0.74 -6.19 -11.01
CA ARG A 34 -0.55 -6.20 -11.74
C ARG A 34 -1.74 -6.60 -10.86
N ALA A 35 -1.59 -7.62 -10.01
CA ALA A 35 -2.66 -8.08 -9.12
C ALA A 35 -3.10 -7.01 -8.13
N ASN A 36 -2.15 -6.24 -7.58
CA ASN A 36 -2.45 -5.17 -6.63
C ASN A 36 -3.04 -3.95 -7.30
N TYR A 37 -2.57 -3.60 -8.52
CA TYR A 37 -3.20 -2.57 -9.34
C TYR A 37 -4.66 -2.92 -9.65
N LYS A 38 -4.94 -4.18 -10.01
CA LYS A 38 -6.31 -4.64 -10.23
C LYS A 38 -7.16 -4.49 -8.97
N ARG A 39 -6.72 -5.06 -7.84
CA ARG A 39 -7.48 -5.03 -6.59
C ARG A 39 -7.75 -3.60 -6.12
N CYS A 40 -6.76 -2.72 -6.24
CA CYS A 40 -6.92 -1.31 -5.91
C CYS A 40 -7.89 -0.61 -6.87
N GLY A 41 -7.78 -0.86 -8.18
CA GLY A 41 -8.67 -0.31 -9.18
C GLY A 41 -10.12 -0.73 -8.98
N ASP A 42 -10.35 -2.02 -8.73
CA ASP A 42 -11.68 -2.57 -8.40
C ASP A 42 -12.26 -1.88 -7.15
N GLY A 43 -11.45 -1.67 -6.11
CA GLY A 43 -11.86 -1.00 -4.87
C GLY A 43 -12.15 0.49 -5.03
N LEU A 44 -11.54 1.14 -6.02
CA LEU A 44 -11.72 2.58 -6.30
C LEU A 44 -12.71 2.87 -7.43
N GLY A 45 -13.12 1.86 -8.20
CA GLY A 45 -13.85 2.07 -9.46
C GLY A 45 -13.00 2.78 -10.52
N VAL A 46 -11.69 2.53 -10.54
CA VAL A 46 -10.71 3.18 -11.45
C VAL A 46 -9.97 2.11 -12.24
N ASP A 47 -9.86 2.28 -13.55
CA ASP A 47 -9.11 1.34 -14.40
C ASP A 47 -7.59 1.56 -14.29
N LEU A 48 -7.02 1.04 -13.21
CA LEU A 48 -5.58 1.04 -12.96
C LEU A 48 -4.82 -0.05 -13.74
N ILE A 49 -5.53 -0.94 -14.45
CA ILE A 49 -4.88 -1.92 -15.33
C ILE A 49 -4.45 -1.26 -16.62
N SER A 50 -5.31 -0.42 -17.20
CA SER A 50 -5.02 0.33 -18.42
C SER A 50 -4.27 1.65 -18.15
N GLN A 51 -4.50 2.27 -16.99
CA GLN A 51 -3.92 3.58 -16.63
C GLN A 51 -3.19 3.54 -15.26
N PRO A 52 -2.09 2.77 -15.12
CA PRO A 52 -1.38 2.62 -13.85
C PRO A 52 -0.73 3.92 -13.34
N GLU A 53 -0.41 4.86 -14.23
CA GLU A 53 0.14 6.18 -13.91
C GLU A 53 -0.83 7.08 -13.15
N LEU A 54 -2.13 6.76 -13.11
CA LEU A 54 -3.07 7.50 -12.27
C LEU A 54 -2.62 7.53 -10.81
N LEU A 55 -1.98 6.47 -10.30
CA LEU A 55 -1.44 6.42 -8.95
C LEU A 55 -0.30 7.42 -8.67
N GLU A 56 0.24 8.09 -9.70
CA GLU A 56 1.20 9.18 -9.56
C GLU A 56 0.50 10.53 -9.31
N GLN A 57 -0.81 10.62 -9.59
CA GLN A 57 -1.59 11.84 -9.34
C GLN A 57 -2.05 11.91 -7.88
N PRO A 58 -2.04 13.10 -7.24
CA PRO A 58 -2.35 13.25 -5.81
C PRO A 58 -3.67 12.60 -5.37
N ARG A 59 -4.75 12.78 -6.16
CA ARG A 59 -6.06 12.21 -5.86
C ARG A 59 -6.01 10.68 -5.71
N TYR A 60 -5.46 9.99 -6.70
CA TYR A 60 -5.44 8.53 -6.70
C TYR A 60 -4.35 7.97 -5.77
N ALA A 61 -3.26 8.72 -5.56
CA ALA A 61 -2.25 8.37 -4.57
C ALA A 61 -2.83 8.32 -3.14
N VAL A 62 -3.67 9.29 -2.78
CA VAL A 62 -4.37 9.29 -1.48
C VAL A 62 -5.45 8.21 -1.43
N LEU A 63 -6.30 8.11 -2.46
CA LEU A 63 -7.39 7.13 -2.49
C LEU A 63 -6.87 5.68 -2.43
N SER A 64 -5.76 5.37 -3.11
CA SER A 64 -5.16 4.04 -3.05
C SER A 64 -4.62 3.68 -1.67
N ALA A 65 -4.03 4.63 -0.95
CA ALA A 65 -3.62 4.45 0.45
C ALA A 65 -4.84 4.24 1.38
N ALA A 66 -5.89 5.04 1.21
CA ALA A 66 -7.14 4.89 1.95
C ALA A 66 -7.84 3.54 1.66
N CYS A 67 -7.85 3.11 0.39
CA CYS A 67 -8.37 1.80 -0.01
C CYS A 67 -7.58 0.68 0.67
N PHE A 68 -6.25 0.73 0.68
CA PHE A 68 -5.43 -0.23 1.41
C PHE A 68 -5.80 -0.26 2.90
N PHE A 69 -5.95 0.91 3.52
CA PHE A 69 -6.30 1.03 4.93
C PHE A 69 -7.66 0.37 5.25
N TYR A 70 -8.67 0.64 4.42
CA TYR A 70 -10.01 0.10 4.55
C TYR A 70 -10.05 -1.42 4.34
N VAL A 71 -9.49 -1.95 3.24
CA VAL A 71 -9.57 -3.38 2.91
C VAL A 71 -8.76 -4.28 3.86
N ASN A 72 -7.80 -3.71 4.60
CA ASN A 72 -7.05 -4.43 5.63
C ASN A 72 -7.64 -4.21 7.04
N GLY A 73 -8.79 -3.55 7.16
CA GLY A 73 -9.48 -3.37 8.44
C GLY A 73 -8.72 -2.51 9.45
N LEU A 74 -7.91 -1.56 8.99
CA LEU A 74 -7.04 -0.78 9.87
C LEU A 74 -7.76 0.31 10.67
N ASN A 75 -9.02 0.63 10.32
CA ASN A 75 -9.83 1.61 11.05
C ASN A 75 -10.01 1.23 12.53
N SER A 76 -10.39 -0.01 12.83
CA SER A 76 -10.58 -0.45 14.22
C SER A 76 -9.28 -0.42 15.03
N LEU A 77 -8.14 -0.66 14.38
CA LEU A 77 -6.82 -0.52 15.01
C LEU A 77 -6.46 0.95 15.25
N ALA A 78 -6.87 1.87 14.37
CA ALA A 78 -6.68 3.29 14.56
C ALA A 78 -7.54 3.82 15.72
N ASP A 79 -8.81 3.40 15.80
CA ASP A 79 -9.71 3.74 16.90
C ASP A 79 -9.17 3.25 18.26
N ALA A 80 -8.49 2.09 18.26
CA ALA A 80 -7.81 1.54 19.43
C ALA A 80 -6.42 2.14 19.71
N GLY A 81 -5.93 3.07 18.88
CA GLY A 81 -4.59 3.65 19.00
C GLY A 81 -3.43 2.67 18.75
N ALA A 82 -3.70 1.54 18.08
CA ALA A 82 -2.76 0.43 17.86
C ALA A 82 -1.76 0.71 16.71
N ILE A 83 -1.03 1.83 16.80
CA ILE A 83 -0.11 2.31 15.75
C ILE A 83 0.99 1.30 15.40
N GLN A 84 1.46 0.51 16.36
CA GLN A 84 2.46 -0.53 16.12
C GLN A 84 1.93 -1.62 15.19
N ASP A 85 0.70 -2.10 15.44
CA ASP A 85 0.08 -3.14 14.63
C ASP A 85 -0.28 -2.64 13.24
N ILE A 86 -0.78 -1.40 13.13
CA ILE A 86 -0.99 -0.72 11.84
C ILE A 86 0.32 -0.69 11.05
N GLY A 87 1.41 -0.23 11.67
CA GLY A 87 2.72 -0.19 11.03
C GLY A 87 3.23 -1.58 10.65
N SER A 88 3.01 -2.58 11.50
CA SER A 88 3.36 -3.98 11.26
C SER A 88 2.64 -4.56 10.05
N ILE A 89 1.33 -4.32 9.93
CA ILE A 89 0.53 -4.78 8.79
C ILE A 89 1.02 -4.11 7.50
N ILE A 90 1.20 -2.79 7.51
CA ILE A 90 1.69 -2.04 6.34
C ILE A 90 3.07 -2.55 5.89
N ASN A 91 3.99 -2.83 6.83
CA ASN A 91 5.37 -3.15 6.48
C ASN A 91 5.64 -4.65 6.30
N THR A 92 4.86 -5.52 6.96
CA THR A 92 5.15 -6.96 7.05
C THR A 92 3.97 -7.87 6.72
N GLY A 93 2.78 -7.29 6.48
CA GLY A 93 1.57 -8.02 6.09
C GLY A 93 0.79 -8.66 7.23
N LYS A 94 1.20 -8.49 8.50
CA LYS A 94 0.48 -9.01 9.68
C LYS A 94 0.80 -8.20 10.95
N PRO A 95 -0.06 -8.21 11.99
CA PRO A 95 0.20 -7.51 13.25
C PRO A 95 1.30 -8.19 14.08
N GLY A 96 1.70 -7.56 15.18
CA GLY A 96 2.59 -8.13 16.20
C GLY A 96 4.09 -8.11 15.89
N ARG A 97 4.53 -7.40 14.84
CA ARG A 97 5.96 -7.20 14.54
C ARG A 97 6.35 -5.74 14.75
N ARG A 98 7.63 -5.49 15.00
CA ARG A 98 8.17 -4.12 14.99
C ARG A 98 8.38 -3.69 13.53
N PRO A 99 7.63 -2.70 13.01
CA PRO A 99 7.81 -2.24 11.64
C PRO A 99 9.13 -1.49 11.47
N LYS A 100 9.67 -1.49 10.25
CA LYS A 100 10.77 -0.58 9.89
C LYS A 100 10.31 0.88 10.09
N GLY A 101 11.13 1.67 10.78
CA GLY A 101 10.83 3.06 11.12
C GLY A 101 9.78 3.21 12.22
N ALA A 102 9.68 2.24 13.15
CA ALA A 102 8.69 2.27 14.23
C ALA A 102 8.68 3.58 15.03
N GLU A 103 9.86 4.13 15.35
CA GLU A 103 9.95 5.39 16.10
C GLU A 103 9.45 6.58 15.26
N ASP A 104 9.86 6.68 13.99
CA ASP A 104 9.40 7.74 13.09
C ASP A 104 7.88 7.69 12.87
N ARG A 105 7.34 6.47 12.68
CA ARG A 105 5.89 6.25 12.55
C ARG A 105 5.13 6.72 13.78
N ARG A 106 5.65 6.43 14.98
CA ARG A 106 5.06 6.85 16.25
C ARG A 106 5.16 8.37 16.42
N ALA A 107 6.31 8.97 16.15
CA ALA A 107 6.50 10.42 16.24
C ALA A 107 5.55 11.19 15.31
N LEU A 108 5.37 10.74 14.07
CA LEU A 108 4.43 11.33 13.13
C LEU A 108 2.98 11.16 13.58
N TYR A 109 2.62 9.99 14.10
CA TYR A 109 1.29 9.73 14.65
C TYR A 109 0.97 10.65 15.84
N GLU A 110 1.89 10.75 16.81
CA GLU A 110 1.73 11.64 17.97
C GLU A 110 1.63 13.12 17.56
N SER A 111 2.40 13.53 16.54
CA SER A 111 2.29 14.88 15.97
C SER A 111 0.91 15.13 15.36
N ALA A 112 0.38 14.16 14.59
CA ALA A 112 -0.93 14.26 13.98
C ALA A 112 -2.06 14.33 15.03
N LEU A 113 -1.98 13.51 16.09
CA LEU A 113 -2.96 13.56 17.19
C LEU A 113 -3.03 14.93 17.86
N LYS A 114 -1.90 15.61 18.06
CA LYS A 114 -1.88 16.96 18.66
C LYS A 114 -2.63 18.01 17.85
N VAL A 115 -2.85 17.77 16.56
CA VAL A 115 -3.56 18.69 15.66
C VAL A 115 -5.04 18.32 15.50
N LEU A 116 -5.36 17.03 15.62
CA LEU A 116 -6.69 16.49 15.33
C LEU A 116 -7.54 16.19 16.57
N ALA A 117 -6.92 16.09 17.75
CA ALA A 117 -7.57 15.81 19.03
C ALA A 117 -7.93 17.08 19.81
#